data_AF-A0A067FRK7-F1
#
_entry.id   AF-A0A067FRK7-F1
#
_cell.length_a   1.000
_cell.length_b   1.000
_cell.length_c   1.000
_cell.angle_alpha   90.00
_cell.angle_beta   90.00
_cell.angle_gamma   90.00
#
_symmetry.space_group_name_H-M   'P 1'
#
loop_
_entity.id
_entity.type
_entity.pdbx_description
1 polymer ?
#
loop_
_entity_poly.entity_id
_entity_poly.type
_entity_poly.pdbx_seq_one_letter_code
_entity_poly.pdbx_strand_id
1 'polypeptide(L)'
;MTNYGEWDKFRNIDMDKEANIIKALNGSTLKRKCHVDTDKIAVLNAWRRIDCRTRDAFRRSYLPELIEGFEVCIRAFIEESKDADELVLRVQDSFHRLLLHGVCEFYNLVSVTVTESKDEESLKMTRIKKKKKGSAEIPRITLSQFLRLSKEGIW
;
A
#
# COMPACT_ATOMS: atom_id res chain seq x y z
N MET A 1 22.73 14.67 31.87
CA MET A 1 22.63 13.83 33.09
C MET A 1 21.40 12.98 32.95
N THR A 2 21.57 11.68 33.09
CA THR A 2 20.61 10.63 32.72
C THR A 2 19.44 10.58 33.68
N ASN A 3 18.24 10.54 33.11
CA ASN A 3 16.93 10.51 33.75
C ASN A 3 16.63 9.18 34.46
N TYR A 4 17.62 8.64 35.19
CA TYR A 4 17.61 7.27 35.73
C TYR A 4 16.47 7.05 36.73
N GLY A 5 16.14 8.09 37.51
CA GLY A 5 15.06 8.04 38.51
C GLY A 5 13.64 8.06 37.93
N GLU A 6 13.42 8.56 36.71
CA GLU A 6 12.11 8.44 36.05
C GLU A 6 11.92 7.05 35.44
N TRP A 7 12.96 6.47 34.85
CA TRP A 7 12.92 5.09 34.33
C TRP A 7 12.67 4.05 35.43
N ASP A 8 13.13 4.32 36.66
CA ASP A 8 12.90 3.44 37.80
C ASP A 8 11.42 3.42 38.26
N LYS A 9 10.68 4.51 38.03
CA LYS A 9 9.23 4.55 38.27
C LYS A 9 8.46 3.71 37.26
N PHE A 10 8.92 3.66 36.01
CA PHE A 10 8.33 2.80 34.98
C PHE A 10 8.60 1.31 35.23
N ARG A 11 9.68 0.97 35.92
CA ARG A 11 10.03 -0.43 36.27
C ARG A 11 9.27 -0.98 37.48
N ASN A 12 8.73 -0.08 38.30
CA ASN A 12 8.02 -0.41 39.54
C ASN A 12 6.53 -0.09 39.47
N ILE A 13 5.93 -0.15 38.27
CA ILE A 13 4.48 -0.01 38.13
C ILE A 13 3.84 -1.29 38.65
N ASP A 14 2.84 -1.11 39.50
CA ASP A 14 2.02 -2.20 40.02
C ASP A 14 1.30 -2.93 38.87
N MET A 15 1.38 -4.28 38.86
CA MET A 15 0.83 -5.10 37.78
C MET A 15 -0.67 -4.88 37.55
N ASP A 16 -1.45 -4.56 38.59
CA ASP A 16 -2.88 -4.29 38.43
C ASP A 16 -3.12 -2.91 37.81
N LYS A 17 -2.24 -1.93 38.04
CA LYS A 17 -2.27 -0.65 37.34
C LYS A 17 -1.91 -0.81 35.86
N GLU A 18 -0.91 -1.63 35.55
CA GLU A 18 -0.59 -1.96 34.15
C GLU A 18 -1.78 -2.63 33.46
N ALA A 19 -2.38 -3.64 34.10
CA ALA A 19 -3.55 -4.34 33.58
C ALA A 19 -4.75 -3.41 33.36
N ASN A 20 -5.00 -2.46 34.27
CA ASN A 20 -6.07 -1.48 34.12
C ASN A 20 -5.80 -0.48 32.99
N ILE A 21 -4.56 -0.02 32.82
CA ILE A 21 -4.16 0.85 31.70
C ILE A 21 -4.36 0.11 30.36
N ILE A 22 -3.89 -1.14 30.28
CA ILE A 22 -4.07 -2.01 29.11
C ILE A 22 -5.57 -2.25 28.83
N LYS A 23 -6.36 -2.52 29.86
CA LYS A 23 -7.82 -2.74 29.74
C LYS A 23 -8.55 -1.47 29.28
N ALA A 24 -8.17 -0.30 29.77
CA ALA A 24 -8.72 0.98 29.35
C ALA A 24 -8.37 1.31 27.89
N LEU A 25 -7.12 1.02 27.47
CA LEU A 25 -6.68 1.16 26.08
C LEU A 25 -7.41 0.17 25.14
N ASN A 26 -7.64 -1.05 25.60
CA ASN A 26 -8.39 -2.06 24.85
C ASN A 26 -9.89 -1.74 24.78
N GLY A 27 -10.47 -1.14 25.82
CA GLY A 27 -11.88 -0.74 25.87
C GLY A 27 -12.21 0.45 24.97
N SER A 28 -11.31 1.44 24.85
CA SER A 28 -11.48 2.59 23.96
C SER A 28 -11.29 2.23 22.48
N THR A 29 -10.44 1.25 22.18
CA THR A 29 -10.23 0.74 20.82
C THR A 29 -11.40 -0.11 20.32
N LEU A 30 -12.15 -0.79 21.20
CA LEU A 30 -13.19 -1.75 20.81
C LEU A 30 -14.37 -1.14 20.01
N LYS A 31 -14.76 0.12 20.28
CA LYS A 31 -15.94 0.74 19.65
C LYS A 31 -15.69 1.33 18.25
N ARG A 32 -14.43 1.55 17.85
CA ARG A 32 -14.02 1.93 16.47
C ARG A 32 -13.46 0.74 15.66
N LYS A 33 -13.35 -0.45 16.27
CA LYS A 33 -12.48 -1.55 15.85
C LYS A 33 -12.97 -2.34 14.63
N CYS A 34 -14.27 -2.62 14.50
CA CYS A 34 -14.72 -3.69 13.59
C CYS A 34 -14.49 -3.39 12.09
N HIS A 35 -14.78 -2.17 11.61
CA HIS A 35 -14.59 -1.82 10.20
C HIS A 35 -13.16 -1.38 9.90
N VAL A 36 -12.55 -0.60 10.79
CA VAL A 36 -11.19 -0.06 10.59
C VAL A 36 -10.15 -1.19 10.59
N ASP A 37 -10.37 -2.25 11.38
CA ASP A 37 -9.48 -3.41 11.39
C ASP A 37 -9.56 -4.20 10.07
N THR A 38 -10.76 -4.39 9.50
CA THR A 38 -10.92 -5.05 8.20
C THR A 38 -10.23 -4.28 7.07
N ASP A 39 -10.40 -2.95 7.01
CA ASP A 39 -9.70 -2.11 6.03
C ASP A 39 -8.18 -2.17 6.22
N LYS A 40 -7.69 -2.12 7.47
CA LYS A 40 -6.27 -2.26 7.78
C LYS A 40 -5.72 -3.62 7.35
N ILE A 41 -6.43 -4.71 7.64
CA ILE A 41 -6.06 -6.07 7.24
C ILE A 41 -6.03 -6.20 5.71
N ALA A 42 -7.03 -5.66 5.01
CA ALA A 42 -7.09 -5.66 3.55
C ALA A 42 -5.89 -4.95 2.93
N VAL A 43 -5.53 -3.78 3.45
CA VAL A 43 -4.34 -3.01 3.01
C VAL A 43 -3.05 -3.75 3.31
N LEU A 44 -2.91 -4.34 4.49
CA LEU A 44 -1.71 -5.12 4.84
C LEU A 44 -1.55 -6.35 3.94
N ASN A 45 -2.65 -7.03 3.62
CA ASN A 45 -2.65 -8.13 2.67
C ASN A 45 -2.31 -7.64 1.26
N ALA A 46 -2.81 -6.48 0.84
CA ALA A 46 -2.47 -5.85 -0.43
C ALA A 46 -0.99 -5.46 -0.50
N TRP A 47 -0.46 -4.86 0.56
CA TRP A 47 0.94 -4.50 0.70
C TRP A 47 1.85 -5.73 0.65
N ARG A 48 1.47 -6.84 1.28
CA ARG A 48 2.23 -8.10 1.26
C ARG A 48 2.34 -8.73 -0.13
N ARG A 49 1.39 -8.48 -1.02
CA ARG A 49 1.42 -8.96 -2.42
C ARG A 49 2.49 -8.28 -3.27
N ILE A 50 2.91 -7.07 -2.89
CA ILE A 50 3.95 -6.32 -3.60
C ILE A 50 5.30 -7.01 -3.41
N ASP A 51 6.10 -7.12 -4.46
CA ASP A 51 7.46 -7.66 -4.39
C ASP A 51 8.32 -6.94 -3.34
N CYS A 52 9.22 -7.70 -2.68
CA CYS A 52 10.04 -7.17 -1.60
C CYS A 52 10.92 -5.98 -2.02
N ARG A 53 11.46 -5.99 -3.26
CA ARG A 53 12.29 -4.90 -3.79
C ARG A 53 11.45 -3.66 -4.08
N THR A 54 10.25 -3.85 -4.62
CA THR A 54 9.33 -2.75 -4.91
C THR A 54 8.82 -2.10 -3.61
N ARG A 55 8.55 -2.88 -2.56
CA ARG A 55 8.24 -2.33 -1.23
C ARG A 55 9.39 -1.51 -0.65
N ASP A 56 10.64 -1.95 -0.81
CA ASP A 56 11.81 -1.19 -0.36
C ASP A 56 11.94 0.12 -1.14
N ALA A 57 11.71 0.09 -2.46
CA ALA A 57 11.66 1.29 -3.30
C ALA A 57 10.60 2.30 -2.81
N PHE A 58 9.38 1.86 -2.50
CA PHE A 58 8.34 2.74 -1.96
C PHE A 58 8.72 3.37 -0.61
N ARG A 59 9.43 2.64 0.26
CA ARG A 59 9.87 3.15 1.56
C ARG A 59 10.97 4.20 1.42
N ARG A 60 11.97 3.93 0.56
CA ARG A 60 13.16 4.79 0.39
C ARG A 60 12.90 6.01 -0.50
N SER A 61 12.19 5.80 -1.61
CA SER A 61 12.03 6.78 -2.69
C SER A 61 10.55 6.94 -3.02
N TYR A 62 9.85 7.64 -2.14
CA TYR A 62 8.41 7.88 -2.27
C TYR A 62 8.15 9.05 -3.22
N LEU A 63 7.43 8.78 -4.30
CA LEU A 63 6.98 9.77 -5.29
C LEU A 63 5.44 9.85 -5.24
N PRO A 64 4.86 10.64 -4.33
CA PRO A 64 3.42 10.62 -4.05
C PRO A 64 2.59 10.91 -5.30
N GLU A 65 2.92 11.96 -6.06
CA GLU A 65 2.15 12.41 -7.22
C GLU A 65 2.14 11.36 -8.33
N LEU A 66 3.28 10.69 -8.54
CA LEU A 66 3.41 9.62 -9.53
C LEU A 66 2.58 8.39 -9.14
N ILE A 67 2.66 7.99 -7.87
CA ILE A 67 1.93 6.83 -7.34
C ILE A 67 0.43 7.12 -7.41
N GLU A 68 -0.01 8.29 -6.96
CA GLU A 68 -1.41 8.71 -7.03
C GLU A 68 -1.92 8.74 -8.47
N GLY A 69 -1.14 9.26 -9.42
CA GLY A 69 -1.48 9.24 -10.83
C GLY A 69 -1.70 7.82 -11.38
N PHE A 70 -0.81 6.88 -11.03
CA PHE A 70 -1.00 5.46 -11.39
C PHE A 70 -2.24 4.85 -10.74
N GLU A 71 -2.49 5.15 -9.46
CA GLU A 71 -3.66 4.65 -8.74
C GLU A 71 -4.97 5.15 -9.36
N VAL A 72 -5.04 6.42 -9.79
CA VAL A 72 -6.22 6.98 -10.48
C VAL A 72 -6.52 6.19 -11.75
N CYS A 73 -5.52 5.99 -12.63
CA CYS A 73 -5.70 5.21 -13.86
C CYS A 73 -6.11 3.77 -13.59
N ILE A 74 -5.48 3.12 -12.61
CA ILE A 74 -5.75 1.71 -12.26
C ILE A 74 -7.14 1.55 -11.67
N ARG A 75 -7.57 2.43 -10.76
CA ARG A 75 -8.89 2.37 -10.15
C ARG A 75 -9.99 2.60 -11.18
N ALA A 76 -9.82 3.60 -12.06
CA ALA A 76 -10.74 3.83 -13.17
C ALA A 76 -10.85 2.58 -14.06
N PHE A 77 -9.72 1.95 -14.42
CA PHE A 77 -9.72 0.69 -15.17
C PHE A 77 -10.42 -0.45 -14.45
N ILE A 78 -10.29 -0.57 -13.12
CA ILE A 78 -10.97 -1.62 -12.35
C ILE A 78 -12.49 -1.38 -12.35
N GLU A 79 -12.91 -0.13 -12.13
CA GLU A 79 -14.32 0.30 -12.06
C GLU A 79 -15.04 0.26 -13.42
N GLU A 80 -14.31 0.52 -14.51
CA GLU A 80 -14.85 0.42 -15.87
C GLU A 80 -15.31 -1.03 -16.18
N SER A 81 -16.49 -1.16 -16.80
CA SER A 81 -17.17 -2.45 -17.04
C SER A 81 -16.32 -3.42 -17.88
N LYS A 82 -16.75 -4.69 -17.92
CA LYS A 82 -16.01 -5.87 -18.44
C LYS A 82 -15.44 -5.77 -19.88
N ASP A 83 -15.67 -4.69 -20.61
CA ASP A 83 -15.31 -4.55 -22.03
C ASP A 83 -13.85 -4.13 -22.25
N ALA A 84 -13.21 -3.49 -21.26
CA ALA A 84 -11.78 -3.17 -21.33
C ALA A 84 -10.94 -4.37 -20.86
N ASP A 85 -10.47 -5.20 -21.81
CA ASP A 85 -9.64 -6.38 -21.53
C ASP A 85 -8.24 -6.03 -20.99
N GLU A 86 -7.73 -4.84 -21.31
CA GLU A 86 -6.34 -4.43 -21.04
C GLU A 86 -6.20 -2.90 -20.92
N LEU A 87 -5.52 -2.44 -19.87
CA LEU A 87 -5.03 -1.06 -19.75
C LEU A 87 -3.56 -1.02 -20.19
N VAL A 88 -3.20 -0.06 -21.05
CA VAL A 88 -1.82 0.13 -21.50
C VAL A 88 -1.32 1.50 -21.07
N LEU A 89 -0.25 1.52 -20.27
CA LEU A 89 0.43 2.75 -19.84
C LEU A 89 1.83 2.83 -20.46
N ARG A 90 2.18 3.99 -21.00
CA ARG A 90 3.51 4.26 -21.55
C ARG A 90 4.39 4.87 -20.47
N VAL A 91 5.41 4.13 -20.02
CA VAL A 91 6.31 4.56 -18.94
C VAL A 91 7.73 4.25 -19.35
N GLN A 92 8.49 5.28 -19.76
CA GLN A 92 9.86 5.12 -20.28
C GLN A 92 10.90 4.96 -19.19
N ASP A 93 10.70 5.59 -18.03
CA ASP A 93 11.61 5.44 -16.91
C ASP A 93 11.49 4.06 -16.25
N SER A 94 12.64 3.43 -15.98
CA SER A 94 12.68 2.07 -15.43
C SER A 94 12.24 2.00 -13.98
N PHE A 95 12.53 3.03 -13.18
CA PHE A 95 12.13 3.12 -11.79
C PHE A 95 10.63 3.39 -11.68
N HIS A 96 10.07 4.28 -12.50
CA HIS A 96 8.63 4.51 -12.56
C HIS A 96 7.87 3.26 -12.96
N ARG A 97 8.41 2.43 -13.87
CA ARG A 97 7.82 1.12 -14.19
C ARG A 97 7.84 0.16 -13.00
N LEU A 98 8.94 0.12 -12.24
CA LEU A 98 9.01 -0.68 -11.01
C LEU A 98 7.89 -0.28 -10.04
N LEU A 99 7.68 1.04 -9.84
CA LEU A 99 6.61 1.54 -8.99
C LEU A 99 5.23 1.17 -9.55
N LEU A 100 5.00 1.34 -10.86
CA LEU A 100 3.75 0.96 -11.52
C LEU A 100 3.42 -0.53 -11.30
N HIS A 101 4.41 -1.41 -11.47
CA HIS A 101 4.22 -2.84 -11.18
C HIS A 101 3.80 -3.07 -9.74
N GLY A 102 4.41 -2.37 -8.78
CA GLY A 102 4.02 -2.42 -7.37
C GLY A 102 2.59 -1.96 -7.11
N VAL A 103 2.13 -0.89 -7.79
CA VAL A 103 0.74 -0.44 -7.71
C VAL A 103 -0.20 -1.53 -8.27
N CYS A 104 0.12 -2.11 -9.41
CA CYS A 104 -0.65 -3.22 -9.99
C CYS A 104 -0.71 -4.43 -9.03
N GLU A 105 0.41 -4.79 -8.40
CA GLU A 105 0.49 -5.86 -7.41
C GLU A 105 -0.37 -5.58 -6.18
N PHE A 106 -0.43 -4.32 -5.71
CA PHE A 106 -1.30 -3.89 -4.62
C PHE A 106 -2.79 -4.06 -4.95
N TYR A 107 -3.19 -3.81 -6.21
CA TYR A 107 -4.58 -3.99 -6.67
C TYR A 107 -4.89 -5.39 -7.23
N ASN A 108 -3.95 -6.34 -7.11
CA ASN A 108 -4.08 -7.72 -7.55
C ASN A 108 -4.24 -7.87 -9.07
N LEU A 109 -3.62 -6.95 -9.82
CA LEU A 109 -3.61 -6.97 -11.28
C LEU A 109 -2.38 -7.72 -11.80
N VAL A 110 -2.45 -8.13 -13.07
CA VAL A 110 -1.28 -8.64 -13.79
C VAL A 110 -0.73 -7.50 -14.62
N SER A 111 0.58 -7.26 -14.53
CA SER A 111 1.25 -6.22 -15.31
C SER A 111 2.48 -6.79 -16.00
N VAL A 112 2.67 -6.45 -17.27
CA VAL A 112 3.80 -6.89 -18.10
C VAL A 112 4.31 -5.72 -18.93
N THR A 113 5.61 -5.41 -18.83
CA THR A 113 6.24 -4.43 -19.72
C THR A 113 6.68 -5.11 -21.01
N VAL A 114 6.28 -4.52 -22.13
CA VAL A 114 6.72 -4.89 -23.47
C VAL A 114 7.48 -3.71 -24.07
N THR A 115 8.50 -4.03 -24.88
CA THR A 115 9.19 -3.04 -25.71
C THR A 115 8.59 -3.10 -27.10
N GLU A 116 8.02 -1.99 -27.55
CA GLU A 116 7.60 -1.84 -28.94
C GLU A 116 8.67 -1.04 -29.66
N SER A 117 9.32 -1.65 -30.65
CA SER A 117 10.21 -0.97 -31.58
C SER A 117 9.40 -0.61 -32.82
N LYS A 118 9.12 0.68 -33.01
CA LYS A 118 8.61 1.24 -34.25
C LYS A 118 9.58 2.35 -34.65
N ASP A 119 10.25 2.19 -35.79
CA ASP A 119 11.17 3.14 -36.43
C ASP A 119 12.14 3.86 -35.47
N GLU A 120 13.40 3.41 -35.39
CA GLU A 120 14.54 3.96 -34.60
C GLU A 120 14.33 4.20 -33.08
N GLU A 121 13.11 4.38 -32.59
CA GLU A 121 12.77 4.59 -31.18
C GLU A 121 12.13 3.34 -30.54
N SER A 122 12.62 2.98 -29.36
CA SER A 122 12.04 1.89 -28.57
C SER A 122 11.12 2.46 -27.48
N LEU A 123 9.83 2.18 -27.55
CA LEU A 123 8.86 2.59 -26.54
C LEU A 123 8.63 1.47 -25.53
N LYS A 124 8.71 1.79 -24.24
CA LYS A 124 8.34 0.87 -23.15
C LYS A 124 6.89 1.08 -22.75
N MET A 125 6.09 0.02 -22.84
CA MET A 125 4.67 0.04 -22.48
C MET A 125 4.37 -1.06 -21.48
N THR A 126 3.65 -0.72 -20.42
CA THR A 126 3.17 -1.70 -19.43
C THR A 126 1.72 -2.01 -19.70
N ARG A 127 1.46 -3.27 -20.02
CA ARG A 127 0.14 -3.85 -20.25
C ARG A 127 -0.41 -4.41 -18.94
N ILE A 128 -1.64 -4.06 -18.60
CA ILE A 128 -2.25 -4.34 -17.30
C ILE A 128 -3.58 -5.06 -17.53
N LYS A 129 -3.78 -6.19 -16.86
CA LYS A 129 -4.98 -7.03 -16.98
C LYS A 129 -5.59 -7.37 -15.63
N LYS A 130 -6.92 -7.47 -15.60
CA LYS A 130 -7.68 -7.99 -14.45
C LYS A 130 -7.44 -9.50 -14.35
N LYS A 131 -7.25 -10.04 -13.13
CA LYS A 131 -7.13 -11.48 -12.92
C LYS A 131 -8.49 -12.16 -13.10
N LYS A 132 -8.53 -13.30 -13.82
CA LYS A 132 -9.77 -14.06 -14.10
C LYS A 132 -10.40 -14.71 -12.85
N LYS A 133 -9.69 -14.80 -11.73
CA LYS A 133 -10.10 -15.54 -10.53
C LYS A 133 -10.27 -14.57 -9.34
N GLY A 134 -11.53 -14.41 -8.92
CA GLY A 134 -11.95 -13.57 -7.78
C GLY A 134 -11.85 -12.08 -8.08
N SER A 135 -12.96 -11.35 -7.98
CA SER A 135 -12.88 -9.89 -7.82
C SER A 135 -12.09 -9.63 -6.55
N ALA A 136 -10.83 -9.18 -6.67
CA ALA A 136 -10.09 -8.73 -5.51
C ALA A 136 -10.88 -7.55 -4.92
N GLU A 137 -11.27 -7.65 -3.66
CA GLU A 137 -11.82 -6.50 -2.95
C GLU A 137 -10.78 -5.38 -3.04
N ILE A 138 -11.20 -4.27 -3.65
CA ILE A 138 -10.37 -3.09 -3.82
C ILE A 138 -10.20 -2.48 -2.42
N PRO A 139 -8.97 -2.36 -1.89
CA PRO A 139 -8.77 -1.75 -0.60
C PRO A 139 -9.34 -0.33 -0.58
N ARG A 140 -10.10 0.00 0.47
CA ARG A 140 -10.67 1.35 0.63
C ARG A 140 -9.59 2.41 0.78
N ILE A 141 -8.54 2.08 1.53
CA ILE A 141 -7.35 2.92 1.73
C ILE A 141 -6.40 2.66 0.56
N THR A 142 -5.97 3.72 -0.12
CA THR A 142 -5.05 3.62 -1.25
C THR A 142 -3.63 3.32 -0.80
N LEU A 143 -2.78 2.86 -1.72
CA LEU A 143 -1.35 2.67 -1.48
C LEU A 143 -0.69 4.01 -1.11
N SER A 144 -1.01 5.09 -1.82
CA SER A 144 -0.55 6.45 -1.51
C SER A 144 -0.90 6.88 -0.08
N GLN A 145 -2.16 6.69 0.34
CA GLN A 145 -2.61 6.99 1.70
C GLN A 145 -1.89 6.13 2.73
N PHE A 146 -1.78 4.82 2.48
CA PHE A 146 -1.07 3.88 3.36
C PHE A 146 0.40 4.29 3.54
N LEU A 147 1.10 4.63 2.45
CA LEU A 147 2.49 5.05 2.49
C LEU A 147 2.67 6.37 3.26
N ARG A 148 1.77 7.34 3.05
CA ARG A 148 1.76 8.61 3.80
C ARG A 148 1.59 8.37 5.30
N LEU A 149 0.56 7.62 5.70
CA LEU A 149 0.29 7.30 7.11
C LEU A 149 1.45 6.51 7.75
N SER A 150 2.09 5.62 6.99
CA SER A 150 3.24 4.86 7.45
C SER A 150 4.46 5.76 7.71
N LYS A 151 4.69 6.77 6.86
CA LYS A 151 5.78 7.74 7.02
C LYS A 151 5.57 8.69 8.19
N GLU A 152 4.32 9.06 8.46
CA GLU A 152 3.94 9.90 9.59
C GLU A 152 3.91 9.13 10.93
N GLY A 153 4.11 7.81 10.90
CA GLY A 153 4.06 6.95 12.09
C GLY A 153 2.65 6.75 12.66
N ILE A 154 1.61 7.07 11.88
CA ILE A 154 0.20 7.00 12.28
C ILE A 154 -0.40 5.62 12.02
N TRP A 155 0.20 4.85 11.11
CA TRP A 155 -0.32 3.56 10.64
C TRP A 155 -0.40 2.47 11.71
#